data_AF-A0A7I8V7B2-F1
#
_entry.id   AF-A0A7I8V7B2-F1
#
_cell.length_a   1.000
_cell.length_b   1.000
_cell.length_c   1.000
_cell.angle_alpha   90.00
_cell.angle_beta   90.00
_cell.angle_gamma   90.00
#
_symmetry.space_group_name_H-M   'P 1'
#
loop_
_entity.id
_entity.type
_entity.pdbx_description
1 polymer ?
#
loop_
_entity_poly.entity_id
_entity_poly.type
_entity_poly.pdbx_seq_one_letter_code
_entity_poly.pdbx_strand_id
1 'polypeptide(L)'
;MWNMQLLVWIRLPWLHYVHNIETSYTRTNFGGLLGSKGAVSVRFEIGQTSICFVNSHLTAHLQHVNERIRDYDDIIETQTFKNSTNILDHDYIYWLGDLNFRINNLDKKTIEDHITSNEYDQLLANDQLKKSMNEGLIFLGFKEGPINFPPTYKFDVNSDKYDTGSKQRKPAYTDRILYYTSSYSSDDDVNKSFNVLPMEYRAKMDSIFQRSDHRPVIANFRSIVYAHFIPRIKFAIQPIVAGDINISYYVDNGAYKPSSWDWIALVDAKARTISDYVAYKYAPAGLSLSFNGRTRHITNIKLPEQLIGSTVFLVYWSYFSEFPLAISETFKVYEKSIQKVAVSDDGWSDSGSCSTVNLSDSDS
;
A
#
# COMPACT_ATOMS: atom_id res chain seq x y z
N MET A 1 -5.87 -7.09 14.45
CA MET A 1 -6.90 -7.89 15.14
C MET A 1 -6.21 -9.00 15.95
N TRP A 2 -6.31 -8.98 17.28
CA TRP A 2 -5.54 -9.86 18.18
C TRP A 2 -4.03 -9.83 17.82
N ASN A 3 -3.48 -10.95 17.33
CA ASN A 3 -2.07 -11.08 16.92
C ASN A 3 -1.87 -10.95 15.40
N MET A 4 -2.91 -10.65 14.63
CA MET A 4 -2.83 -10.43 13.18
C MET A 4 -2.65 -8.95 12.87
N GLN A 5 -1.62 -8.65 12.09
CA GLN A 5 -1.24 -7.31 11.65
C GLN A 5 -1.11 -7.28 10.14
N LEU A 6 -1.52 -6.17 9.54
CA LEU A 6 -1.28 -5.85 8.14
C LEU A 6 -0.76 -4.42 8.10
N LEU A 7 0.42 -4.25 7.52
CA LEU A 7 1.13 -2.98 7.44
C LEU A 7 1.38 -2.69 5.97
N VAL A 8 1.01 -1.49 5.54
CA VAL A 8 1.20 -1.02 4.16
C VAL A 8 2.13 0.19 4.20
N TRP A 9 3.19 0.14 3.41
CA TRP A 9 4.11 1.26 3.24
C TRP A 9 4.08 1.73 1.79
N ILE A 10 4.14 3.04 1.62
CA ILE A 10 4.26 3.66 0.31
C ILE A 10 5.51 4.52 0.23
N ARG A 11 6.15 4.54 -0.95
CA ARG A 11 7.25 5.46 -1.21
C ARG A 11 6.72 6.88 -1.24
N LEU A 12 7.42 7.80 -0.58
CA LEU A 12 7.05 9.21 -0.44
C LEU A 12 6.59 9.89 -1.74
N PRO A 13 7.24 9.69 -2.91
CA PRO A 13 6.84 10.34 -4.16
C PRO A 13 5.48 9.90 -4.70
N TRP A 14 4.86 8.86 -4.15
CA TRP A 14 3.53 8.41 -4.56
C TRP A 14 2.42 8.92 -3.65
N LEU A 15 2.77 9.53 -2.52
CA LEU A 15 1.80 9.86 -1.48
C LEU A 15 0.67 10.76 -1.98
N HIS A 16 0.98 11.71 -2.86
CA HIS A 16 -0.02 12.62 -3.41
C HIS A 16 -1.06 11.91 -4.28
N TYR A 17 -0.80 10.72 -4.80
CA TYR A 17 -1.80 9.94 -5.53
C TYR A 17 -2.69 9.09 -4.63
N VAL A 18 -2.35 8.94 -3.34
CA VAL A 18 -3.06 8.04 -2.44
C VAL A 18 -4.20 8.74 -1.72
N HIS A 19 -5.36 8.11 -1.73
CA HIS A 19 -6.52 8.57 -0.97
C HIS A 19 -7.47 7.42 -0.61
N ASN A 20 -8.54 7.76 0.10
CA ASN A 20 -9.60 6.83 0.50
C ASN A 20 -9.05 5.59 1.22
N ILE A 21 -8.09 5.81 2.12
CA ILE A 21 -7.48 4.75 2.92
C ILE A 21 -8.45 4.35 4.01
N GLU A 22 -8.73 3.05 4.07
CA GLU A 22 -9.59 2.48 5.08
C GLU A 22 -9.07 1.12 5.51
N THR A 23 -9.39 0.76 6.74
CA THR A 23 -9.03 -0.53 7.30
C THR A 23 -10.29 -1.21 7.80
N SER A 24 -10.40 -2.51 7.61
CA SER A 24 -11.52 -3.32 8.11
C SER A 24 -11.00 -4.64 8.67
N TYR A 25 -11.87 -5.37 9.36
CA TYR A 25 -11.54 -6.69 9.88
C TYR A 25 -12.81 -7.55 10.05
N THR A 26 -12.63 -8.87 9.96
CA THR A 26 -13.68 -9.87 10.20
C THR A 26 -13.19 -10.89 11.19
N ARG A 27 -14.09 -11.37 12.06
CA ARG A 27 -13.84 -12.50 12.96
C ARG A 27 -14.73 -13.67 12.57
N THR A 28 -14.15 -14.86 12.37
CA THR A 28 -14.88 -16.01 11.81
C THR A 28 -15.19 -17.10 12.85
N ASN A 29 -14.36 -17.24 13.89
CA ASN A 29 -14.58 -18.25 14.94
C ASN A 29 -15.75 -17.90 15.89
N PHE A 30 -16.58 -18.91 16.22
CA PHE A 30 -17.69 -18.87 17.20
C PHE A 30 -18.70 -17.73 16.98
N GLY A 31 -19.20 -17.57 15.75
CA GLY A 31 -20.18 -16.52 15.43
C GLY A 31 -19.61 -15.11 15.59
N GLY A 32 -18.30 -14.94 15.37
CA GLY A 32 -17.59 -13.66 15.43
C GLY A 32 -17.23 -13.15 16.83
N LEU A 33 -17.59 -13.86 17.91
CA LEU A 33 -17.53 -13.33 19.27
C LEU A 33 -16.18 -13.55 19.99
N LEU A 34 -15.50 -14.69 19.77
CA LEU A 34 -14.37 -15.13 20.63
C LEU A 34 -13.17 -15.73 19.87
N GLY A 35 -12.96 -15.32 18.62
CA GLY A 35 -11.96 -15.90 17.73
C GLY A 35 -10.67 -15.11 17.53
N SER A 36 -9.52 -15.80 17.49
CA SER A 36 -8.25 -15.28 16.94
C SER A 36 -8.11 -15.46 15.42
N LYS A 37 -9.14 -16.06 14.79
CA LYS A 37 -9.23 -16.34 13.34
C LYS A 37 -10.11 -15.30 12.64
N GLY A 38 -9.82 -15.08 11.38
CA GLY A 38 -10.51 -14.11 10.53
C GLY A 38 -9.54 -13.36 9.62
N ALA A 39 -9.82 -12.09 9.36
CA ALA A 39 -8.99 -11.25 8.50
C ALA A 39 -8.89 -9.81 8.97
N VAL A 40 -7.82 -9.14 8.55
CA VAL A 40 -7.67 -7.69 8.56
C VAL A 40 -7.37 -7.22 7.14
N SER A 41 -7.85 -6.03 6.79
CA SER A 41 -7.61 -5.46 5.47
C SER A 41 -7.25 -4.00 5.53
N VAL A 42 -6.53 -3.56 4.50
CA VAL A 42 -6.25 -2.17 4.19
C VAL A 42 -6.61 -1.94 2.74
N ARG A 43 -7.53 -1.03 2.47
CA ARG A 43 -7.84 -0.56 1.11
C ARG A 43 -7.46 0.88 0.94
N PHE A 44 -7.15 1.27 -0.29
CA PHE A 44 -6.88 2.63 -0.69
C PHE A 44 -6.99 2.77 -2.20
N GLU A 45 -6.95 4.00 -2.69
CA GLU A 45 -6.89 4.30 -4.12
C GLU A 45 -5.56 4.96 -4.45
N ILE A 46 -4.98 4.60 -5.60
CA ILE A 46 -3.89 5.34 -6.25
C ILE A 46 -4.47 5.97 -7.51
N GLY A 47 -4.73 7.28 -7.48
CA GLY A 47 -5.48 7.96 -8.54
C GLY A 47 -6.86 7.32 -8.71
N GLN A 48 -7.11 6.70 -9.85
CA GLN A 48 -8.40 6.08 -10.17
C GLN A 48 -8.36 4.54 -10.05
N THR A 49 -7.39 4.00 -9.33
CA THR A 49 -7.23 2.55 -9.16
C THR A 49 -7.37 2.18 -7.70
N SER A 50 -8.40 1.41 -7.40
CA SER A 50 -8.70 0.87 -6.07
C SER A 50 -7.90 -0.40 -5.78
N ILE A 51 -7.29 -0.47 -4.61
CA ILE A 51 -6.42 -1.57 -4.19
C ILE A 51 -6.84 -2.02 -2.79
N CYS A 52 -7.02 -3.33 -2.59
CA CYS A 52 -7.30 -3.93 -1.29
C CYS A 52 -6.26 -5.00 -0.95
N PHE A 53 -5.61 -4.86 0.20
CA PHE A 53 -4.79 -5.90 0.80
C PHE A 53 -5.59 -6.59 1.90
N VAL A 54 -5.58 -7.92 1.92
CA VAL A 54 -6.24 -8.74 2.94
C VAL A 54 -5.20 -9.67 3.55
N ASN A 55 -5.04 -9.64 4.87
CA ASN A 55 -4.29 -10.65 5.61
C ASN A 55 -5.30 -11.50 6.40
N SER A 56 -5.26 -12.82 6.25
CA SER A 56 -6.16 -13.72 6.96
C SER A 56 -5.43 -14.84 7.69
N HIS A 57 -6.02 -15.29 8.79
CA HIS A 57 -5.59 -16.46 9.53
C HIS A 57 -6.80 -17.36 9.69
N LEU A 58 -6.87 -18.42 8.87
CA LEU A 58 -8.04 -19.30 8.76
C LEU A 58 -7.94 -20.51 9.71
N THR A 59 -9.03 -21.25 9.85
CA THR A 59 -9.16 -22.38 10.76
C THR A 59 -8.04 -23.41 10.54
N ALA A 60 -7.36 -23.75 11.63
CA ALA A 60 -6.20 -24.65 11.62
C ALA A 60 -6.62 -26.13 11.57
N HIS A 61 -5.62 -27.00 11.39
CA HIS A 61 -5.71 -28.47 11.36
C HIS A 61 -6.21 -29.08 10.03
N LEU A 62 -5.75 -30.31 9.79
CA LEU A 62 -5.89 -31.05 8.53
C LEU A 62 -7.36 -31.25 8.15
N GLN A 63 -8.18 -31.66 9.12
CA GLN A 63 -9.58 -32.04 8.91
C GLN A 63 -10.53 -30.87 8.63
N HIS A 64 -10.10 -29.62 8.86
CA HIS A 64 -10.99 -28.46 8.89
C HIS A 64 -11.07 -27.67 7.57
N VAL A 65 -11.11 -28.37 6.44
CA VAL A 65 -11.15 -27.73 5.11
C VAL A 65 -12.46 -26.96 4.90
N ASN A 66 -13.59 -27.52 5.32
CA ASN A 66 -14.90 -26.87 5.17
C ASN A 66 -15.06 -25.67 6.12
N GLU A 67 -14.42 -25.68 7.28
CA GLU A 67 -14.33 -24.50 8.15
C GLU A 67 -13.51 -23.38 7.49
N ARG A 68 -12.39 -23.69 6.83
CA ARG A 68 -11.61 -22.67 6.11
C ARG A 68 -12.36 -22.05 4.93
N ILE A 69 -13.16 -22.85 4.22
CA ILE A 69 -14.04 -22.34 3.16
C ILE A 69 -15.07 -21.39 3.77
N ARG A 70 -15.76 -21.79 4.86
CA ARG A 70 -16.68 -20.92 5.59
C ARG A 70 -16.02 -19.65 6.13
N ASP A 71 -14.80 -19.75 6.66
CA ASP A 71 -14.05 -18.56 7.11
C ASP A 71 -13.84 -17.58 5.94
N TYR A 72 -13.52 -18.08 4.75
CA TYR A 72 -13.38 -17.24 3.56
C TYR A 72 -14.70 -16.60 3.14
N ASP A 73 -15.79 -17.37 3.11
CA ASP A 73 -17.12 -16.87 2.75
C ASP A 73 -17.54 -15.77 3.73
N ASP A 74 -17.41 -15.99 5.04
CA ASP A 74 -17.68 -15.01 6.08
C ASP A 74 -16.88 -13.71 5.86
N ILE A 75 -15.58 -13.80 5.50
CA ILE A 75 -14.74 -12.63 5.25
C ILE A 75 -15.21 -11.86 4.01
N ILE A 76 -15.53 -12.54 2.91
CA ILE A 76 -15.98 -11.90 1.67
C ILE A 76 -17.36 -11.25 1.86
N GLU A 77 -18.27 -11.91 2.57
CA GLU A 77 -19.65 -11.46 2.74
C GLU A 77 -19.81 -10.33 3.76
N THR A 78 -19.01 -10.33 4.83
CA THR A 78 -19.22 -9.42 5.96
C THR A 78 -18.22 -8.26 6.01
N GLN A 79 -17.05 -8.38 5.38
CA GLN A 79 -16.05 -7.33 5.45
C GLN A 79 -16.33 -6.19 4.48
N THR A 80 -16.90 -5.12 5.03
CA THR A 80 -17.24 -3.88 4.32
C THR A 80 -16.30 -2.74 4.69
N PHE A 81 -16.21 -1.78 3.78
CA PHE A 81 -15.59 -0.47 3.94
C PHE A 81 -16.69 0.62 3.89
N LYS A 82 -16.34 1.90 4.02
CA LYS A 82 -17.31 3.00 3.91
C LYS A 82 -18.03 2.93 2.57
N ASN A 83 -19.26 3.47 2.55
CA ASN A 83 -20.17 3.42 1.40
C ASN A 83 -20.48 2.00 0.91
N SER A 84 -20.40 0.99 1.80
CA SER A 84 -20.74 -0.40 1.50
C SER A 84 -19.90 -1.04 0.38
N THR A 85 -18.66 -0.58 0.20
CA THR A 85 -17.70 -1.24 -0.70
C THR A 85 -17.20 -2.52 -0.04
N ASN A 86 -17.25 -3.65 -0.76
CA ASN A 86 -16.75 -4.95 -0.33
C ASN A 86 -15.32 -5.20 -0.85
N ILE A 87 -14.69 -6.28 -0.38
CA ILE A 87 -13.35 -6.68 -0.85
C ILE A 87 -13.34 -6.86 -2.39
N LEU A 88 -14.34 -7.54 -2.94
CA LEU A 88 -14.41 -7.90 -4.37
C LEU A 88 -14.68 -6.72 -5.31
N ASP A 89 -15.04 -5.54 -4.78
CA ASP A 89 -15.31 -4.34 -5.57
C ASP A 89 -14.03 -3.58 -5.99
N HIS A 90 -12.85 -4.05 -5.58
CA HIS A 90 -11.58 -3.38 -5.85
C HIS A 90 -10.93 -3.87 -7.16
N ASP A 91 -10.25 -2.96 -7.85
CA ASP A 91 -9.57 -3.24 -9.12
C ASP A 91 -8.42 -4.24 -8.94
N TYR A 92 -7.67 -4.10 -7.85
CA TYR A 92 -6.64 -5.05 -7.44
C TYR A 92 -6.91 -5.54 -6.01
N ILE A 93 -6.86 -6.85 -5.81
CA ILE A 93 -6.91 -7.46 -4.49
C ILE A 93 -5.68 -8.33 -4.32
N TYR A 94 -4.97 -8.16 -3.21
CA TYR A 94 -3.89 -9.06 -2.79
C TYR A 94 -4.28 -9.70 -1.48
N TRP A 95 -4.49 -11.01 -1.50
CA TRP A 95 -4.90 -11.78 -0.33
C TRP A 95 -3.76 -12.65 0.14
N LEU A 96 -3.34 -12.47 1.39
CA LEU A 96 -2.22 -13.18 1.97
C LEU A 96 -2.56 -13.72 3.38
N GLY A 97 -1.67 -14.55 3.90
CA GLY A 97 -1.65 -14.93 5.31
C GLY A 97 -1.50 -16.44 5.52
N ASP A 98 -1.71 -16.85 6.77
CA ASP A 98 -1.78 -18.26 7.17
C ASP A 98 -3.18 -18.80 6.87
N LEU A 99 -3.36 -19.20 5.61
CA LEU A 99 -4.61 -19.78 5.12
C LEU A 99 -4.83 -21.20 5.67
N ASN A 100 -3.83 -21.80 6.31
CA ASN A 100 -3.91 -23.06 7.04
C ASN A 100 -4.35 -24.30 6.24
N PHE A 101 -4.45 -24.22 4.91
CA PHE A 101 -4.66 -25.38 4.05
C PHE A 101 -3.47 -26.35 4.11
N ARG A 102 -3.78 -27.64 4.00
CA ARG A 102 -2.81 -28.73 4.24
C ARG A 102 -2.69 -29.65 3.04
N ILE A 103 -1.68 -30.52 3.08
CA ILE A 103 -1.51 -31.61 2.11
C ILE A 103 -2.30 -32.84 2.60
N ASN A 104 -3.24 -33.31 1.78
CA ASN A 104 -4.03 -34.52 2.04
C ASN A 104 -3.36 -35.77 1.46
N ASN A 105 -3.89 -36.95 1.80
CA ASN A 105 -3.62 -38.25 1.14
C ASN A 105 -2.17 -38.76 1.12
N LEU A 106 -1.20 -38.00 1.63
CA LEU A 106 0.20 -38.41 1.79
C LEU A 106 0.56 -38.51 3.27
N ASP A 107 1.29 -39.54 3.68
CA ASP A 107 1.88 -39.59 5.02
C ASP A 107 3.09 -38.64 5.14
N LYS A 108 3.56 -38.41 6.39
CA LYS A 108 4.65 -37.45 6.64
C LYS A 108 5.94 -37.86 5.92
N LYS A 109 6.28 -39.15 5.91
CA LYS A 109 7.52 -39.64 5.31
C LYS A 109 7.50 -39.45 3.80
N THR A 110 6.39 -39.81 3.15
CA THR A 110 6.20 -39.58 1.71
C THR A 110 6.31 -38.10 1.34
N ILE A 111 5.76 -37.19 2.17
CA ILE A 111 5.91 -35.75 1.97
C ILE A 111 7.40 -35.33 2.07
N GLU A 112 8.12 -35.78 3.09
CA GLU A 112 9.54 -35.46 3.28
C GLU A 112 10.44 -36.02 2.17
N ASP A 113 10.11 -37.21 1.63
CA ASP A 113 10.82 -37.83 0.51
C ASP A 113 10.66 -36.98 -0.78
N HIS A 114 9.44 -36.48 -1.06
CA HIS A 114 9.21 -35.53 -2.18
C HIS A 114 9.90 -34.18 -1.95
N ILE A 115 9.92 -33.65 -0.72
CA ILE A 115 10.64 -32.41 -0.40
C ILE A 115 12.14 -32.58 -0.69
N THR A 116 12.72 -33.70 -0.25
CA THR A 116 14.14 -34.02 -0.48
C THR A 116 14.48 -34.12 -1.97
N SER A 117 13.53 -34.60 -2.76
CA SER A 117 13.67 -34.76 -4.22
C SER A 117 13.28 -33.49 -5.01
N ASN A 118 12.87 -32.41 -4.35
CA ASN A 118 12.32 -31.19 -4.95
C ASN A 118 11.08 -31.43 -5.84
N GLU A 119 10.30 -32.48 -5.55
CA GLU A 119 9.10 -32.87 -6.32
C GLU A 119 7.84 -32.14 -5.81
N TYR A 120 7.88 -30.80 -5.80
CA TYR A 120 6.82 -29.99 -5.20
C TYR A 120 5.47 -30.15 -5.90
N ASP A 121 5.43 -30.43 -7.20
CA ASP A 121 4.19 -30.67 -7.95
C ASP A 121 3.40 -31.87 -7.41
N GLN A 122 4.09 -32.92 -6.93
CA GLN A 122 3.44 -34.09 -6.32
C GLN A 122 2.74 -33.73 -5.00
N LEU A 123 3.33 -32.80 -4.26
CA LEU A 123 2.74 -32.24 -3.04
C LEU A 123 1.54 -31.34 -3.37
N LEU A 124 1.67 -30.47 -4.38
CA LEU A 124 0.63 -29.53 -4.80
C LEU A 124 -0.58 -30.23 -5.43
N ALA A 125 -0.40 -31.38 -6.08
CA ALA A 125 -1.49 -32.25 -6.50
C ALA A 125 -2.37 -32.74 -5.34
N ASN A 126 -1.87 -32.63 -4.10
CA ASN A 126 -2.55 -33.01 -2.87
C ASN A 126 -2.85 -31.83 -1.93
N ASP A 127 -2.55 -30.60 -2.36
CA ASP A 127 -2.81 -29.36 -1.60
C ASP A 127 -4.30 -29.04 -1.58
N GLN A 128 -4.85 -28.85 -0.37
CA GLN A 128 -6.28 -28.57 -0.21
C GLN A 128 -6.68 -27.21 -0.83
N LEU A 129 -5.84 -26.17 -0.75
CA LEU A 129 -6.20 -24.87 -1.32
C LEU A 129 -6.31 -24.96 -2.85
N LYS A 130 -5.30 -25.53 -3.52
CA LYS A 130 -5.34 -25.75 -4.98
C LYS A 130 -6.57 -26.56 -5.40
N LYS A 131 -6.92 -27.62 -4.68
CA LYS A 131 -8.13 -28.42 -4.96
C LYS A 131 -9.40 -27.61 -4.82
N SER A 132 -9.59 -26.92 -3.70
CA SER A 132 -10.77 -26.11 -3.44
C SER A 132 -10.93 -24.95 -4.44
N MET A 133 -9.82 -24.34 -4.89
CA MET A 133 -9.84 -23.33 -5.97
C MET A 133 -10.22 -23.94 -7.31
N ASN A 134 -9.66 -25.11 -7.67
CA ASN A 134 -9.96 -25.79 -8.93
C ASN A 134 -11.41 -26.28 -9.01
N GLU A 135 -12.00 -26.64 -7.86
CA GLU A 135 -13.41 -27.01 -7.73
C GLU A 135 -14.35 -25.79 -7.68
N GLY A 136 -13.81 -24.57 -7.69
CA GLY A 136 -14.58 -23.32 -7.66
C GLY A 136 -15.24 -23.03 -6.31
N LEU A 137 -14.77 -23.64 -5.22
CA LEU A 137 -15.36 -23.50 -3.89
C LEU A 137 -14.86 -22.27 -3.12
N ILE A 138 -13.72 -21.71 -3.52
CA ILE A 138 -13.06 -20.62 -2.79
C ILE A 138 -12.20 -19.81 -3.76
N PHE A 139 -11.98 -18.53 -3.46
CA PHE A 139 -11.06 -17.65 -4.20
C PHE A 139 -11.38 -17.60 -5.72
N LEU A 140 -12.66 -17.54 -6.08
CA LEU A 140 -13.07 -17.50 -7.48
C LEU A 140 -12.47 -16.28 -8.21
N GLY A 141 -11.82 -16.53 -9.34
CA GLY A 141 -11.14 -15.49 -10.13
C GLY A 141 -9.76 -15.07 -9.61
N PHE A 142 -9.39 -15.45 -8.38
CA PHE A 142 -8.04 -15.22 -7.88
C PHE A 142 -7.03 -16.14 -8.56
N LYS A 143 -5.79 -15.67 -8.64
CA LYS A 143 -4.64 -16.39 -9.15
C LYS A 143 -3.56 -16.46 -8.08
N GLU A 144 -2.70 -17.45 -8.19
CA GLU A 144 -1.54 -17.65 -7.32
C GLU A 144 -0.30 -17.86 -8.18
N GLY A 145 0.85 -17.34 -7.74
CA GLY A 145 2.12 -17.60 -8.42
C GLY A 145 2.51 -19.08 -8.39
N PRO A 146 3.43 -19.53 -9.27
CA PRO A 146 3.97 -20.88 -9.21
C PRO A 146 4.73 -21.12 -7.90
N ILE A 147 4.46 -22.24 -7.23
CA ILE A 147 5.12 -22.62 -5.97
C ILE A 147 6.29 -23.56 -6.31
N ASN A 148 7.50 -23.01 -6.27
CA ASN A 148 8.75 -23.73 -6.55
C ASN A 148 9.66 -23.79 -5.30
N PHE A 149 9.05 -23.82 -4.12
CA PHE A 149 9.72 -23.80 -2.82
C PHE A 149 9.08 -24.84 -1.90
N PRO A 150 9.78 -25.35 -0.87
CA PRO A 150 9.24 -26.40 0.00
C PRO A 150 8.16 -25.86 0.95
N PRO A 151 7.34 -26.74 1.55
CA PRO A 151 6.31 -26.36 2.52
C PRO A 151 6.82 -25.44 3.64
N THR A 152 5.99 -24.46 4.02
CA THR A 152 6.40 -23.42 4.99
C THR A 152 6.04 -23.73 6.42
N TYR A 153 5.36 -24.84 6.66
CA TYR A 153 4.93 -25.33 7.96
C TYR A 153 5.05 -26.86 8.00
N LYS A 154 5.26 -27.54 9.12
CA LYS A 154 5.63 -27.03 10.45
C LYS A 154 7.08 -27.40 10.73
N PHE A 155 7.88 -26.42 11.13
CA PHE A 155 9.27 -26.60 11.55
C PHE A 155 9.42 -26.74 13.07
N ASP A 156 10.49 -27.39 13.52
CA ASP A 156 11.00 -27.23 14.87
C ASP A 156 11.59 -25.82 15.02
N VAL A 157 11.33 -25.17 16.16
CA VAL A 157 11.84 -23.81 16.41
C VAL A 157 13.37 -23.82 16.43
N ASN A 158 13.98 -22.82 15.77
CA ASN A 158 15.42 -22.67 15.55
C ASN A 158 16.04 -23.81 14.71
N SER A 159 15.26 -24.42 13.81
CA SER A 159 15.74 -25.49 12.92
C SER A 159 14.94 -25.54 11.62
N ASP A 160 15.57 -26.04 10.54
CA ASP A 160 14.87 -26.39 9.29
C ASP A 160 14.35 -27.84 9.25
N LYS A 161 14.36 -28.53 10.40
CA LYS A 161 13.72 -29.84 10.53
C LYS A 161 12.22 -29.68 10.69
N TYR A 162 11.44 -30.47 9.96
CA TYR A 162 9.98 -30.52 10.13
C TYR A 162 9.58 -31.25 11.42
N ASP A 163 8.47 -30.81 12.04
CA ASP A 163 7.98 -31.14 13.40
C ASP A 163 8.40 -32.52 13.91
N THR A 164 9.45 -32.59 14.72
CA THR A 164 9.93 -33.84 15.35
C THR A 164 9.27 -34.11 16.70
N GLY A 165 8.35 -33.25 17.13
CA GLY A 165 7.60 -33.41 18.37
C GLY A 165 6.59 -34.57 18.34
N SER A 166 5.92 -34.82 19.47
CA SER A 166 4.98 -35.94 19.63
C SER A 166 3.76 -35.89 18.68
N LYS A 167 3.41 -34.71 18.18
CA LYS A 167 2.29 -34.52 17.25
C LYS A 167 2.64 -34.83 15.79
N GLN A 168 3.94 -34.86 15.44
CA GLN A 168 4.46 -35.18 14.10
C GLN A 168 3.64 -34.54 12.96
N ARG A 169 3.40 -33.22 13.02
CA ARG A 169 2.57 -32.58 12.00
C ARG A 169 3.23 -32.70 10.63
N LYS A 170 2.43 -33.04 9.63
CA LYS A 170 2.86 -33.12 8.23
C LYS A 170 3.29 -31.74 7.73
N PRO A 171 4.34 -31.66 6.90
CA PRO A 171 4.64 -30.43 6.17
C PRO A 171 3.44 -29.97 5.31
N ALA A 172 3.22 -28.66 5.19
CA ALA A 172 2.11 -28.05 4.45
C ALA A 172 2.41 -26.62 3.97
N TYR A 173 1.76 -26.22 2.87
CA TYR A 173 1.76 -24.85 2.34
C TYR A 173 0.64 -24.03 3.00
N THR A 174 0.85 -23.66 4.26
CA THR A 174 -0.14 -22.90 5.03
C THR A 174 -0.12 -21.41 4.71
N ASP A 175 1.05 -20.87 4.36
CA ASP A 175 1.29 -19.44 4.14
C ASP A 175 1.23 -19.12 2.65
N ARG A 176 0.22 -18.34 2.21
CA ARG A 176 -0.11 -18.17 0.79
C ARG A 176 -0.30 -16.71 0.40
N ILE A 177 -0.09 -16.39 -0.88
CA ILE A 177 -0.31 -15.06 -1.43
C ILE A 177 -0.99 -15.21 -2.79
N LEU A 178 -2.24 -14.75 -2.86
CA LEU A 178 -3.08 -14.75 -4.04
C LEU A 178 -3.34 -13.31 -4.48
N TYR A 179 -3.71 -13.16 -5.75
CA TYR A 179 -4.06 -11.87 -6.32
C TYR A 179 -5.29 -11.99 -7.24
N TYR A 180 -6.08 -10.93 -7.29
CA TYR A 180 -7.23 -10.79 -8.17
C TYR A 180 -7.17 -9.44 -8.88
N THR A 181 -7.72 -9.40 -10.09
CA THR A 181 -7.92 -8.19 -10.87
C THR A 181 -9.36 -8.14 -11.31
N SER A 182 -10.00 -6.97 -11.16
CA SER A 182 -11.33 -6.75 -11.71
C SER A 182 -11.31 -6.93 -13.23
N SER A 183 -12.28 -7.67 -13.75
CA SER A 183 -12.58 -7.75 -15.17
C SER A 183 -13.50 -6.62 -15.65
N TYR A 184 -14.06 -5.83 -14.72
CA TYR A 184 -14.95 -4.72 -15.06
C TYR A 184 -14.17 -3.55 -15.64
N SER A 185 -14.38 -3.31 -16.93
CA SER A 185 -14.33 -1.95 -17.47
C SER A 185 -15.70 -1.34 -17.19
N SER A 186 -15.78 -0.32 -16.33
CA SER A 186 -16.97 0.52 -16.28
C SER A 186 -17.25 1.07 -17.68
N ASP A 187 -18.51 1.09 -18.12
CA ASP A 187 -18.93 1.59 -19.44
C ASP A 187 -18.37 3.01 -19.77
N ASP A 188 -18.03 3.78 -18.74
CA ASP A 188 -17.47 5.14 -18.88
C ASP A 188 -15.97 5.20 -19.22
N ASP A 189 -15.21 4.09 -19.19
CA ASP A 189 -13.76 4.13 -19.42
C ASP A 189 -13.21 2.88 -20.12
N VAL A 190 -13.54 2.75 -21.42
CA VAL A 190 -13.19 1.66 -22.34
C VAL A 190 -11.68 1.38 -22.44
N ASN A 191 -10.83 2.22 -21.84
CA ASN A 191 -9.36 2.12 -21.92
C ASN A 191 -8.67 1.59 -20.65
N LYS A 192 -9.41 1.26 -19.59
CA LYS A 192 -8.83 0.67 -18.37
C LYS A 192 -8.77 -0.85 -18.46
N SER A 193 -7.57 -1.42 -18.27
CA SER A 193 -7.32 -2.85 -18.20
C SER A 193 -6.39 -3.12 -17.02
N PHE A 194 -6.89 -3.88 -16.05
CA PHE A 194 -6.14 -4.26 -14.86
C PHE A 194 -5.44 -5.59 -15.08
N ASN A 195 -4.12 -5.59 -14.92
CA ASN A 195 -3.30 -6.79 -15.07
C ASN A 195 -2.23 -6.82 -13.98
N VAL A 196 -2.01 -8.00 -13.41
CA VAL A 196 -0.93 -8.27 -12.46
C VAL A 196 0.09 -9.18 -13.13
N LEU A 197 1.34 -8.73 -13.17
CA LEU A 197 2.48 -9.57 -13.54
C LEU A 197 3.19 -10.04 -12.25
N PRO A 198 3.08 -11.32 -11.87
CA PRO A 198 3.86 -11.87 -10.76
C PRO A 198 5.34 -11.95 -11.15
N MET A 199 6.19 -11.28 -10.38
CA MET A 199 7.64 -11.20 -10.61
C MET A 199 8.42 -12.20 -9.76
N GLU A 200 7.94 -12.46 -8.53
CA GLU A 200 8.59 -13.38 -7.59
C GLU A 200 7.51 -13.99 -6.69
N TYR A 201 7.67 -15.26 -6.34
CA TYR A 201 6.90 -15.92 -5.28
C TYR A 201 7.76 -17.00 -4.62
N ARG A 202 8.13 -16.81 -3.35
CA ARG A 202 9.01 -17.76 -2.64
C ARG A 202 8.87 -17.75 -1.13
N ALA A 203 9.27 -18.86 -0.51
CA ALA A 203 9.56 -18.91 0.91
C ALA A 203 10.98 -18.44 1.24
N LYS A 204 11.16 -17.87 2.44
CA LYS A 204 12.44 -17.46 3.02
C LYS A 204 12.93 -18.53 3.99
N MET A 205 13.85 -19.36 3.53
CA MET A 205 14.44 -20.47 4.28
C MET A 205 15.76 -20.10 4.97
N ASP A 206 16.15 -18.83 4.96
CA ASP A 206 17.39 -18.36 5.61
C ASP A 206 17.35 -18.58 7.12
N SER A 207 18.51 -18.89 7.73
CA SER A 207 18.61 -19.24 9.16
C SER A 207 18.10 -18.14 10.11
N ILE A 208 18.17 -16.87 9.68
CA ILE A 208 17.62 -15.72 10.41
C ILE A 208 16.11 -15.80 10.65
N PHE A 209 15.38 -16.60 9.86
CA PHE A 209 13.93 -16.75 9.94
C PHE A 209 13.48 -18.03 10.68
N GLN A 210 14.40 -18.79 11.29
CA GLN A 210 14.09 -20.06 11.97
C GLN A 210 13.42 -19.90 13.34
N ARG A 211 13.19 -18.67 13.82
CA ARG A 211 12.58 -18.40 15.14
C ARG A 211 11.11 -18.80 15.23
N SER A 212 10.44 -19.00 14.09
CA SER A 212 9.06 -19.48 13.99
C SER A 212 9.04 -20.92 13.49
N ASP A 213 7.97 -21.64 13.82
CA ASP A 213 7.63 -22.92 13.20
C ASP A 213 7.03 -22.76 11.78
N HIS A 214 6.89 -21.52 11.31
CA HIS A 214 6.60 -21.16 9.93
C HIS A 214 7.82 -20.52 9.23
N ARG A 215 7.77 -20.41 7.91
CA ARG A 215 8.77 -19.69 7.09
C ARG A 215 8.10 -18.53 6.35
N PRO A 216 8.67 -17.30 6.39
CA PRO A 216 8.07 -16.16 5.70
C PRO A 216 7.91 -16.43 4.20
N VAL A 217 6.78 -16.00 3.65
CA VAL A 217 6.51 -16.06 2.21
C VAL A 217 6.48 -14.64 1.66
N ILE A 218 7.15 -14.44 0.52
CA ILE A 218 7.17 -13.16 -0.17
C ILE A 218 6.66 -13.32 -1.60
N ALA A 219 5.98 -12.28 -2.10
CA ALA A 219 5.62 -12.14 -3.49
C ALA A 219 5.89 -10.71 -3.97
N ASN A 220 6.37 -10.58 -5.19
CA ASN A 220 6.54 -9.29 -5.86
C ASN A 220 5.63 -9.24 -7.08
N PHE A 221 4.89 -8.15 -7.23
CA PHE A 221 3.95 -7.95 -8.32
C PHE A 221 4.28 -6.65 -9.05
N ARG A 222 4.03 -6.63 -10.36
CA ARG A 222 3.94 -5.39 -11.15
C ARG A 222 2.51 -5.22 -11.62
N SER A 223 1.92 -4.09 -11.28
CA SER A 223 0.52 -3.78 -11.56
C SER A 223 0.42 -2.36 -12.12
N ILE A 224 -0.45 -2.17 -13.10
CA ILE A 224 -0.64 -0.87 -13.77
C ILE A 224 -1.71 -0.08 -13.02
N VAL A 225 -1.39 1.16 -12.64
CA VAL A 225 -2.32 2.06 -11.96
C VAL A 225 -2.65 3.26 -12.84
N TYR A 226 -3.91 3.69 -12.82
CA TYR A 226 -4.40 4.82 -13.58
C TYR A 226 -4.33 6.08 -12.74
N ALA A 227 -3.12 6.64 -12.64
CA ALA A 227 -2.80 7.77 -11.78
C ALA A 227 -3.23 9.14 -12.36
N HIS A 228 -4.23 9.21 -13.25
CA HIS A 228 -4.74 10.50 -13.72
C HIS A 228 -5.39 11.23 -12.54
N PHE A 229 -4.62 12.13 -11.96
CA PHE A 229 -4.93 12.81 -10.70
C PHE A 229 -4.49 14.27 -10.79
N ILE A 230 -5.44 15.16 -10.55
CA ILE A 230 -5.14 16.56 -10.27
C ILE A 230 -4.86 16.66 -8.77
N PRO A 231 -3.66 17.09 -8.34
CA PRO A 231 -3.34 17.23 -6.93
C PRO A 231 -4.38 18.07 -6.20
N ARG A 232 -5.05 17.46 -5.21
CA ARG A 232 -6.01 18.16 -4.33
C ARG A 232 -5.36 19.39 -3.68
N ILE A 233 -4.11 19.20 -3.27
CA ILE A 233 -3.25 20.23 -2.70
C ILE A 233 -1.91 20.21 -3.45
N LYS A 234 -1.39 21.38 -3.81
CA LYS A 234 -0.03 21.53 -4.35
C LYS A 234 0.71 22.65 -3.63
N PHE A 235 1.84 22.34 -3.00
CA PHE A 235 2.70 23.36 -2.44
C PHE A 235 3.35 24.18 -3.56
N ALA A 236 3.43 25.49 -3.35
CA ALA A 236 4.20 26.42 -4.16
C ALA A 236 5.33 26.94 -3.27
N ILE A 237 6.47 26.24 -3.30
CA ILE A 237 7.64 26.66 -2.54
C ILE A 237 8.45 27.63 -3.41
N GLN A 238 8.71 28.82 -2.90
CA GLN A 238 9.80 29.68 -3.36
C GLN A 238 11.01 29.48 -2.45
N PRO A 239 12.25 29.77 -2.85
CA PRO A 239 13.42 29.66 -1.96
C PRO A 239 13.19 30.37 -0.62
N ILE A 240 13.36 29.67 0.50
CA ILE A 240 12.96 30.15 1.85
C ILE A 240 14.19 30.49 2.70
N VAL A 241 14.15 31.67 3.34
CA VAL A 241 15.13 32.19 4.30
C VAL A 241 14.63 31.97 5.74
N ALA A 242 15.49 31.66 6.71
CA ALA A 242 15.07 31.50 8.11
C ALA A 242 14.37 32.74 8.67
N GLY A 243 13.24 32.50 9.34
CA GLY A 243 12.31 33.49 9.85
C GLY A 243 10.87 32.97 9.79
N ASP A 244 9.91 33.86 9.54
CA ASP A 244 8.55 33.47 9.15
C ASP A 244 8.58 32.95 7.70
N ILE A 245 8.34 31.64 7.51
CA ILE A 245 8.17 31.10 6.17
C ILE A 245 6.77 31.44 5.69
N ASN A 246 6.66 32.19 4.60
CA ASN A 246 5.41 32.24 3.84
C ASN A 246 5.26 30.95 3.03
N ILE A 247 4.31 30.12 3.44
CA ILE A 247 3.95 28.90 2.74
C ILE A 247 2.79 29.23 1.81
N SER A 248 3.04 29.09 0.51
CA SER A 248 1.99 29.12 -0.49
C SER A 248 1.58 27.70 -0.87
N TYR A 249 0.28 27.46 -0.99
CA TYR A 249 -0.25 26.21 -1.54
C TYR A 249 -1.54 26.46 -2.30
N TYR A 250 -1.80 25.63 -3.29
CA TYR A 250 -3.00 25.66 -4.11
C TYR A 250 -3.92 24.52 -3.68
N VAL A 251 -5.21 24.82 -3.56
CA VAL A 251 -6.29 23.86 -3.40
C VAL A 251 -7.07 23.81 -4.72
N ASP A 252 -7.32 22.62 -5.24
CA ASP A 252 -8.30 22.43 -6.30
C ASP A 252 -9.70 22.35 -5.69
N ASN A 253 -10.53 23.38 -5.90
CA ASN A 253 -11.82 23.51 -5.23
C ASN A 253 -12.85 22.48 -5.73
N GLY A 254 -12.63 21.87 -6.90
CA GLY A 254 -13.47 20.78 -7.41
C GLY A 254 -13.12 19.44 -6.78
N ALA A 255 -11.86 19.25 -6.37
CA ALA A 255 -11.37 17.99 -5.82
C ALA A 255 -11.34 17.94 -4.29
N TYR A 256 -11.23 19.08 -3.61
CA TYR A 256 -11.12 19.13 -2.16
C TYR A 256 -11.65 20.43 -1.56
N LYS A 257 -12.36 20.30 -0.43
CA LYS A 257 -12.78 21.43 0.40
C LYS A 257 -12.03 21.38 1.74
N PRO A 258 -11.11 22.32 1.99
CA PRO A 258 -10.36 22.37 3.25
C PRO A 258 -11.26 22.51 4.49
N SER A 259 -10.89 21.80 5.55
CA SER A 259 -11.46 21.97 6.90
C SER A 259 -10.68 23.03 7.67
N SER A 260 -11.31 23.74 8.62
CA SER A 260 -10.58 24.62 9.55
C SER A 260 -9.63 23.87 10.49
N TRP A 261 -9.75 22.54 10.55
CA TRP A 261 -8.91 21.64 11.35
C TRP A 261 -7.81 20.97 10.52
N ASP A 262 -7.74 21.21 9.20
CA ASP A 262 -6.59 20.78 8.42
C ASP A 262 -5.35 21.55 8.90
N TRP A 263 -4.16 21.02 8.64
CA TRP A 263 -2.94 21.66 9.09
C TRP A 263 -1.76 21.31 8.20
N ILE A 264 -0.78 22.21 8.19
CA ILE A 264 0.49 22.04 7.49
C ILE A 264 1.56 21.78 8.53
N ALA A 265 2.25 20.66 8.39
CA ALA A 265 3.40 20.28 9.19
C ALA A 265 4.70 20.69 8.48
N LEU A 266 5.69 21.13 9.27
CA LEU A 266 7.08 21.20 8.85
C LEU A 266 7.81 20.00 9.45
N VAL A 267 8.47 19.20 8.61
CA VAL A 267 9.07 17.93 9.02
C VAL A 267 10.56 17.93 8.64
N ASP A 268 11.43 17.53 9.56
CA ASP A 268 12.85 17.30 9.25
C ASP A 268 12.95 16.08 8.33
N ALA A 269 13.77 16.14 7.28
CA ALA A 269 13.98 15.02 6.36
C ALA A 269 14.56 13.76 7.06
N LYS A 270 15.10 13.90 8.27
CA LYS A 270 15.58 12.81 9.14
C LYS A 270 14.49 12.22 10.05
N ALA A 271 13.28 12.78 10.05
CA ALA A 271 12.16 12.28 10.85
C ALA A 271 11.84 10.82 10.51
N ARG A 272 11.44 10.04 11.52
CA ARG A 272 11.04 8.64 11.31
C ARG A 272 9.61 8.54 10.83
N THR A 273 8.76 9.47 11.27
CA THR A 273 7.35 9.57 10.91
C THR A 273 6.96 11.02 10.66
N ILE A 274 5.85 11.24 9.95
CA ILE A 274 5.28 12.58 9.75
C ILE A 274 4.82 13.20 11.10
N SER A 275 4.49 12.36 12.09
CA SER A 275 4.12 12.80 13.44
C SER A 275 5.30 13.40 14.22
N ASP A 276 6.54 13.20 13.77
CA ASP A 276 7.73 13.84 14.36
C ASP A 276 7.95 15.27 13.81
N TYR A 277 6.88 15.92 13.35
CA TYR A 277 6.95 17.29 12.83
C TYR A 277 7.46 18.25 13.91
N VAL A 278 8.22 19.26 13.47
CA VAL A 278 8.91 20.21 14.36
C VAL A 278 8.16 21.53 14.56
N ALA A 279 7.23 21.83 13.64
CA ALA A 279 6.33 22.96 13.70
C ALA A 279 5.08 22.64 12.87
N TYR A 280 3.97 23.29 13.18
CA TYR A 280 2.74 23.16 12.40
C TYR A 280 1.92 24.44 12.41
N LYS A 281 0.95 24.53 11.50
CA LYS A 281 -0.04 25.60 11.44
C LYS A 281 -1.34 25.08 10.85
N TYR A 282 -2.47 25.46 11.43
CA TYR A 282 -3.78 25.17 10.84
C TYR A 282 -3.91 25.79 9.44
N ALA A 283 -4.64 25.10 8.58
CA ALA A 283 -4.93 25.45 7.20
C ALA A 283 -6.43 25.17 6.96
N PRO A 284 -7.17 25.99 6.17
CA PRO A 284 -6.71 27.23 5.58
C PRO A 284 -6.60 28.34 6.64
N ALA A 285 -5.50 29.10 6.56
CA ALA A 285 -5.26 30.28 7.40
C ALA A 285 -4.48 31.32 6.57
N GLY A 286 -4.63 32.60 6.93
CA GLY A 286 -3.98 33.70 6.24
C GLY A 286 -4.72 34.17 4.99
N LEU A 287 -3.98 34.65 3.99
CA LEU A 287 -4.53 35.23 2.77
C LEU A 287 -4.97 34.12 1.81
N SER A 288 -6.13 34.30 1.16
CA SER A 288 -6.64 33.36 0.15
C SER A 288 -7.06 34.10 -1.11
N LEU A 289 -6.68 33.59 -2.28
CA LEU A 289 -6.99 34.15 -3.60
C LEU A 289 -7.49 33.04 -4.51
N SER A 290 -8.74 33.12 -4.96
CA SER A 290 -9.35 32.12 -5.84
C SER A 290 -9.36 32.58 -7.29
N PHE A 291 -8.94 31.71 -8.20
CA PHE A 291 -8.93 31.95 -9.64
C PHE A 291 -9.10 30.63 -10.40
N ASN A 292 -9.97 30.59 -11.41
CA ASN A 292 -10.22 29.41 -12.27
C ASN A 292 -10.39 28.09 -11.50
N GLY A 293 -11.26 28.07 -10.48
CA GLY A 293 -11.56 26.85 -9.72
C GLY A 293 -10.46 26.40 -8.75
N ARG A 294 -9.35 27.14 -8.63
CA ARG A 294 -8.29 26.89 -7.65
C ARG A 294 -8.21 28.03 -6.65
N THR A 295 -7.88 27.72 -5.41
CA THR A 295 -7.62 28.72 -4.37
C THR A 295 -6.17 28.64 -3.93
N ARG A 296 -5.43 29.75 -4.09
CA ARG A 296 -4.10 29.90 -3.50
C ARG A 296 -4.26 30.41 -2.08
N HIS A 297 -3.69 29.69 -1.12
CA HIS A 297 -3.58 30.12 0.27
C HIS A 297 -2.14 30.48 0.59
N ILE A 298 -1.97 31.50 1.43
CA ILE A 298 -0.67 31.95 1.95
C ILE A 298 -0.77 32.01 3.47
N THR A 299 0.02 31.17 4.14
CA THR A 299 0.11 31.11 5.60
C THR A 299 1.56 31.26 6.05
N ASN A 300 1.79 31.46 7.34
CA ASN A 300 3.14 31.49 7.90
C ASN A 300 3.38 30.38 8.93
N ILE A 301 4.53 29.71 8.82
CA ILE A 301 5.07 28.82 9.85
C ILE A 301 6.36 29.44 10.39
N LYS A 302 6.41 29.57 11.73
CA LYS A 302 7.63 30.01 12.42
C LYS A 302 8.64 28.86 12.37
N LEU A 303 9.80 29.11 11.79
CA LEU A 303 10.92 28.17 11.79
C LEU A 303 11.59 28.10 13.16
N PRO A 304 11.73 26.92 13.77
CA PRO A 304 12.65 26.72 14.89
C PRO A 304 14.11 26.93 14.46
N GLU A 305 14.87 27.74 15.20
CA GLU A 305 16.30 28.01 14.91
C GLU A 305 17.16 26.75 14.88
N GLN A 306 16.78 25.72 15.65
CA GLN A 306 17.44 24.41 15.67
C GLN A 306 17.43 23.67 14.33
N LEU A 307 16.62 24.10 13.36
CA LEU A 307 16.60 23.52 12.01
C LEU A 307 17.55 24.21 11.03
N ILE A 308 18.26 25.28 11.42
CA ILE A 308 19.20 25.96 10.52
C ILE A 308 20.25 24.94 10.04
N GLY A 309 20.41 24.82 8.73
CA GLY A 309 21.28 23.84 8.07
C GLY A 309 20.62 22.47 7.78
N SER A 310 19.45 22.19 8.36
CA SER A 310 18.69 20.96 8.07
C SER A 310 17.98 21.01 6.73
N THR A 311 17.70 19.83 6.19
CA THR A 311 16.78 19.63 5.07
C THR A 311 15.42 19.27 5.63
N VAL A 312 14.37 19.95 5.17
CA VAL A 312 12.99 19.81 5.67
C VAL A 312 12.02 19.67 4.49
N PHE A 313 10.80 19.25 4.77
CA PHE A 313 9.68 19.26 3.82
C PHE A 313 8.37 19.62 4.53
N LEU A 314 7.36 20.02 3.74
CA LEU A 314 6.03 20.32 4.24
C LEU A 314 5.08 19.15 3.99
N VAL A 315 4.14 18.97 4.91
CA VAL A 315 3.05 18.00 4.78
C VAL A 315 1.73 18.72 4.99
N TYR A 316 0.78 18.60 4.07
CA TYR A 316 -0.60 19.03 4.29
C TYR A 316 -1.40 17.85 4.83
N TRP A 317 -1.92 17.95 6.04
CA TRP A 317 -2.72 16.94 6.70
C TRP A 317 -4.20 17.30 6.66
N SER A 318 -5.03 16.38 6.18
CA SER A 318 -6.50 16.52 6.23
C SER A 318 -7.04 15.95 7.53
N TYR A 319 -7.80 16.75 8.27
CA TYR A 319 -8.47 16.32 9.49
C TYR A 319 -9.47 15.21 9.22
N PHE A 320 -10.34 15.39 8.21
CA PHE A 320 -11.40 14.42 7.92
C PHE A 320 -10.87 13.14 7.27
N SER A 321 -9.80 13.24 6.47
CA SER A 321 -9.21 12.06 5.84
C SER A 321 -8.24 11.31 6.77
N GLU A 322 -7.84 11.94 7.87
CA GLU A 322 -6.77 11.47 8.78
C GLU A 322 -5.50 11.02 8.01
N PHE A 323 -5.18 11.76 6.94
CA PHE A 323 -4.10 11.40 6.02
C PHE A 323 -3.46 12.63 5.35
N PRO A 324 -2.17 12.57 4.97
CA PRO A 324 -1.53 13.61 4.19
C PRO A 324 -2.13 13.72 2.78
N LEU A 325 -2.53 14.92 2.37
CA LEU A 325 -3.01 15.18 1.00
C LEU A 325 -1.94 15.75 0.07
N ALA A 326 -0.84 16.27 0.63
CA ALA A 326 0.30 16.72 -0.15
C ALA A 326 1.59 16.68 0.67
N ILE A 327 2.69 16.45 -0.03
CA ILE A 327 4.04 16.64 0.46
C ILE A 327 4.79 17.52 -0.51
N SER A 328 5.58 18.42 0.03
CA SER A 328 6.44 19.29 -0.78
C SER A 328 7.74 18.60 -1.16
N GLU A 329 8.43 19.13 -2.16
CA GLU A 329 9.85 18.83 -2.31
C GLU A 329 10.63 19.24 -1.05
N THR A 330 11.78 18.62 -0.85
CA THR A 330 12.65 18.96 0.27
C THR A 330 13.38 20.28 -0.01
N PHE A 331 13.62 21.07 1.03
CA PHE A 331 14.36 22.32 0.94
C PHE A 331 15.27 22.50 2.16
N LYS A 332 16.35 23.27 1.99
CA LYS A 332 17.29 23.59 3.07
C LYS A 332 16.83 24.84 3.83
N VAL A 333 17.02 24.81 5.14
CA VAL A 333 16.79 25.98 6.00
C VAL A 333 18.10 26.74 6.15
N TYR A 334 18.12 28.01 5.75
CA TYR A 334 19.31 28.88 5.81
C TYR A 334 19.13 30.00 6.83
N GLU A 335 20.20 30.38 7.51
CA GLU A 335 20.19 31.55 8.40
C GLU A 335 19.85 32.84 7.64
N LYS A 336 19.16 33.77 8.32
CA LYS A 336 18.65 35.03 7.73
C LYS A 336 19.74 35.93 7.13
N SER A 337 21.01 35.71 7.50
CA SER A 337 22.18 36.51 7.12
C SER A 337 22.84 36.15 5.77
N ILE A 338 22.45 35.05 5.10
CA ILE A 338 23.20 34.46 3.96
C ILE A 338 22.80 35.05 2.57
N GLN A 339 21.94 36.06 2.51
CA GLN A 339 21.22 36.50 1.30
C GLN A 339 22.03 37.16 0.15
N LYS A 340 23.37 37.21 0.14
CA LYS A 340 24.09 37.96 -0.92
C LYS A 340 24.45 37.20 -2.21
N VAL A 341 24.24 35.88 -2.32
CA VAL A 341 24.89 35.10 -3.40
C VAL A 341 23.97 34.27 -4.30
N ALA A 342 22.68 34.07 -3.99
CA ALA A 342 21.84 33.16 -4.80
C ALA A 342 20.56 33.83 -5.31
N VAL A 343 20.70 34.59 -6.39
CA VAL A 343 19.60 34.83 -7.36
C VAL A 343 20.16 34.41 -8.72
N SER A 344 19.74 33.25 -9.22
CA SER A 344 19.93 32.85 -10.62
C SER A 344 18.55 32.77 -11.25
N ASP A 345 18.38 33.45 -12.38
CA ASP A 345 17.14 33.61 -13.16
C ASP A 345 16.30 32.34 -13.28
N ASP A 346 15.03 32.47 -12.89
CA ASP A 346 13.99 31.47 -13.11
C ASP A 346 13.50 31.57 -14.55
N GLY A 347 13.96 30.66 -15.41
CA GLY A 347 13.44 30.49 -16.77
C GLY A 347 12.02 29.92 -16.78
N TRP A 348 11.02 30.80 -16.74
CA TRP A 348 9.68 30.54 -17.28
C TRP A 348 9.34 31.70 -18.24
N SER A 349 9.62 31.54 -19.53
CA SER A 349 9.25 32.53 -20.54
C SER A 349 7.77 32.40 -20.92
N ASP A 350 7.00 33.41 -20.55
CA ASP A 350 5.76 33.76 -21.24
C ASP A 350 6.11 34.19 -22.67
N SER A 351 5.65 33.43 -23.67
CA SER A 351 5.61 33.93 -25.05
C SER A 351 4.36 33.42 -25.78
N GLY A 352 3.22 33.96 -25.37
CA GLY A 352 2.07 34.10 -26.25
C GLY A 352 2.13 35.46 -26.95
N SER A 353 2.83 35.56 -28.08
CA SER A 353 2.58 36.63 -29.05
C SER A 353 2.90 36.17 -30.46
N CYS A 354 1.88 36.30 -31.31
CA CYS A 354 1.89 36.01 -32.73
C CYS A 354 2.75 37.04 -33.48
N SER A 355 3.72 36.58 -34.26
CA SER A 355 4.27 37.36 -35.36
C SER A 355 4.86 36.44 -36.43
N THR A 356 4.17 36.40 -37.57
CA THR A 356 4.63 35.89 -38.86
C THR A 356 5.95 36.53 -39.28
N VAL A 357 6.95 35.73 -39.66
CA VAL A 357 8.08 36.20 -40.47
C VAL A 357 8.42 35.17 -41.54
N ASN A 358 8.44 35.66 -42.77
CA ASN A 358 8.72 34.96 -44.03
C ASN A 358 10.15 34.40 -44.06
N LEU A 359 10.29 33.20 -44.61
CA LEU A 359 11.57 32.68 -45.08
C LEU A 359 11.86 33.27 -46.47
N SER A 360 12.92 34.06 -46.57
CA SER A 360 13.60 34.33 -47.83
C SER A 360 14.97 33.66 -47.79
N ASP A 361 15.18 32.77 -48.74
CA ASP A 361 16.46 32.17 -49.10
C ASP A 361 17.52 33.23 -49.42
N SER A 362 18.77 32.95 -49.04
CA SER A 362 19.94 33.10 -49.94
C SER A 362 21.22 32.63 -49.25
N ASP A 363 21.74 31.51 -49.74
CA ASP A 363 23.13 31.26 -50.16
C ASP A 363 24.25 32.14 -49.59
N SER A 364 25.21 31.52 -48.91
CA SER A 364 26.55 31.21 -49.45
C SER A 364 27.39 30.43 -48.45
#